data_AF-S5LZH6-F1
#
_entry.id   AF-S5LZH6-F1
#
_cell.length_a   1.000
_cell.length_b   1.000
_cell.length_c   1.000
_cell.angle_alpha   90.00
_cell.angle_beta   90.00
_cell.angle_gamma   90.00
#
_symmetry.space_group_name_H-M   'P 1'
#
loop_
_entity.id
_entity.type
_entity.pdbx_description
1 polymer ?
#
loop_
_entity_poly.entity_id
_entity_poly.type
_entity_poly.pdbx_seq_one_letter_code
_entity_poly.pdbx_strand_id
1 'polypeptide(L)' 'MKKYCEMQNCNKELNSIDPKRIYVYDDKIEDEIPLSVCDNCYTNAKKEENDIDWSHSVYEENE' A
#
# COMPACT_ATOMS: atom_id res chain seq x y z
N MET A 1 11.07 -19.80 9.23
CA MET A 1 11.13 -19.55 7.78
C MET A 1 11.23 -18.05 7.57
N LYS A 2 12.26 -17.56 6.89
CA LYS A 2 12.37 -16.14 6.54
C LYS A 2 11.37 -15.83 5.44
N LYS A 3 10.54 -14.81 5.64
CA LYS A 3 9.60 -14.33 4.61
C LYS A 3 10.18 -13.08 3.97
N TYR A 4 9.93 -12.88 2.68
CA TYR A 4 10.44 -11.75 1.90
C TYR A 4 9.28 -10.89 1.41
N CYS A 5 9.58 -9.63 1.15
CA CYS A 5 8.62 -8.67 0.60
C CYS A 5 8.05 -9.20 -0.72
N GLU A 6 6.72 -9.20 -0.84
CA GLU A 6 6.01 -9.64 -2.05
C GLU A 6 5.85 -8.50 -3.07
N MET A 7 6.31 -7.29 -2.74
CA MET A 7 6.30 -6.14 -3.64
C MET A 7 7.27 -6.37 -4.81
N GLN A 8 6.83 -6.06 -6.03
CA GLN A 8 7.71 -6.16 -7.20
C GLN A 8 8.96 -5.30 -7.01
N ASN A 9 10.12 -5.88 -7.30
CA ASN A 9 11.45 -5.27 -7.12
C ASN A 9 11.91 -5.03 -5.67
N CYS A 10 11.32 -5.71 -4.68
CA CYS A 10 11.79 -5.62 -3.29
C CYS A 10 12.24 -6.98 -2.73
N ASN A 11 13.54 -7.13 -2.49
CA ASN A 11 14.13 -8.36 -1.92
C ASN A 11 14.41 -8.27 -0.42
N LYS A 12 13.73 -7.38 0.29
CA LYS A 12 13.92 -7.18 1.73
C LYS A 12 13.22 -8.27 2.54
N GLU A 13 13.85 -8.71 3.62
CA GLU A 13 13.21 -9.61 4.60
C GLU A 13 12.04 -8.89 5.28
N LEU A 14 10.95 -9.63 5.49
CA LEU A 14 9.80 -9.16 6.24
C LEU A 14 10.10 -9.15 7.73
N ASN A 15 9.55 -8.16 8.41
CA ASN A 15 9.50 -8.19 9.86
C ASN A 15 8.65 -9.39 10.30
N SER A 16 9.27 -10.33 11.01
CA SER A 16 8.61 -11.56 11.44
C SER A 16 7.72 -11.36 12.68
N ILE A 17 7.89 -10.25 13.39
CA ILE A 17 7.12 -9.90 14.59
C ILE A 17 5.82 -9.18 14.17
N ASP A 18 5.91 -8.28 13.19
CA ASP A 18 4.79 -7.48 12.71
C ASP A 18 4.77 -7.43 11.17
N PRO A 19 4.18 -8.44 10.50
CA PRO A 19 4.13 -8.49 9.05
C PRO A 19 3.10 -7.48 8.51
N LYS A 20 3.59 -6.40 7.91
CA LYS A 20 2.76 -5.41 7.22
C LYS A 20 2.20 -5.95 5.91
N ARG A 21 1.02 -5.45 5.53
CA ARG A 21 0.33 -5.81 4.29
C ARG A 21 -0.18 -4.58 3.57
N ILE A 22 -0.15 -4.62 2.24
CA ILE A 22 -0.84 -3.67 1.36
C ILE A 22 -1.87 -4.45 0.56
N TYR A 23 -2.98 -3.79 0.23
CA TYR A 23 -4.02 -4.37 -0.62
C TYR A 23 -3.81 -3.83 -2.03
N VAL A 24 -3.65 -4.73 -3.00
CA VAL A 24 -3.44 -4.36 -4.40
C VAL A 24 -4.55 -5.02 -5.21
N TYR A 25 -5.22 -4.23 -6.05
CA TYR A 25 -6.25 -4.73 -6.93
C TYR A 25 -5.63 -5.65 -8.01
N ASP A 26 -6.18 -6.86 -8.17
CA ASP A 26 -5.79 -7.80 -9.23
C ASP A 26 -6.93 -7.94 -10.24
N ASP A 27 -6.70 -7.40 -11.44
CA ASP A 27 -7.67 -7.39 -12.55
C ASP A 27 -8.14 -8.79 -12.99
N LYS A 28 -7.41 -9.86 -12.67
CA LYS A 28 -7.80 -11.23 -13.09
C LYS A 28 -8.91 -11.81 -12.24
N ILE A 29 -8.95 -11.40 -10.97
CA ILE A 29 -9.98 -11.84 -10.02
C ILE A 29 -10.96 -10.72 -9.69
N GLU A 30 -10.71 -9.52 -10.23
CA GLU A 30 -11.50 -8.29 -10.03
C GLU A 30 -11.63 -7.91 -8.54
N ASP A 31 -10.61 -8.21 -7.73
CA ASP A 31 -10.64 -8.07 -6.27
C ASP A 31 -9.28 -7.64 -5.70
N GLU A 32 -9.27 -7.14 -4.46
CA GLU A 32 -8.06 -6.71 -3.76
C GLU A 32 -7.37 -7.88 -3.04
N ILE A 33 -6.10 -8.11 -3.36
CA ILE A 33 -5.28 -9.12 -2.70
C ILE A 33 -4.33 -8.52 -1.67
N PRO A 34 -4.21 -9.13 -0.47
CA PRO A 34 -3.23 -8.70 0.51
C PRO A 34 -1.82 -9.19 0.14
N LEU A 35 -0.90 -8.27 -0.10
CA LEU A 35 0.53 -8.54 -0.28
C LEU A 35 1.31 -8.22 0.99
N SER A 36 2.12 -9.15 1.47
CA SER A 36 3.00 -8.97 2.63
C SER A 36 4.24 -8.19 2.22
N VAL A 37 4.47 -7.04 2.84
CA VAL A 37 5.53 -6.12 2.44
C VAL A 37 6.40 -5.68 3.60
N CYS A 38 7.64 -5.30 3.30
CA CYS A 38 8.53 -4.73 4.31
C CYS A 38 8.06 -3.33 4.74
N ASP A 39 8.50 -2.88 5.91
CA ASP A 39 8.09 -1.58 6.50
C ASP A 39 8.29 -0.41 5.52
N ASN A 40 9.38 -0.42 4.76
CA ASN A 40 9.67 0.63 3.78
C ASN A 40 8.66 0.65 2.61
N CYS A 41 8.27 -0.51 2.10
CA CYS A 41 7.26 -0.58 1.03
C CYS A 41 5.88 -0.22 1.55
N TYR A 42 5.56 -0.62 2.78
CA TYR A 42 4.33 -0.23 3.45
C TYR A 42 4.23 1.30 3.62
N THR A 43 5.29 1.94 4.14
CA THR A 43 5.32 3.40 4.32
C THR A 43 5.23 4.14 2.99
N ASN A 44 5.92 3.69 1.94
CA ASN A 44 5.84 4.33 0.63
C ASN A 44 4.44 4.19 0.02
N ALA A 45 3.84 3.00 0.05
CA ALA A 45 2.48 2.80 -0.45
C ALA A 45 1.46 3.66 0.30
N LYS A 46 1.56 3.73 1.64
CA LYS A 46 0.70 4.62 2.44
C LYS A 46 0.98 6.08 2.19
N LYS A 47 2.21 6.47 1.87
CA LYS A 47 2.51 7.85 1.50
C LYS A 47 1.82 8.22 0.19
N GLU A 48 1.90 7.37 -0.83
CA GLU A 48 1.21 7.56 -2.11
C GLU A 48 -0.32 7.62 -1.93
N GLU A 49 -0.90 6.72 -1.13
CA GLU A 49 -2.34 6.77 -0.81
C GLU A 49 -2.74 8.05 -0.05
N ASN A 50 -1.88 8.58 0.81
CA ASN A 50 -2.15 9.79 1.60
C ASN A 50 -1.73 11.08 0.89
N ASP A 51 -1.04 11.00 -0.26
CA ASP A 51 -0.68 12.15 -1.11
C ASP A 51 -1.88 12.56 -1.96
N ILE A 52 -3.05 12.65 -1.32
CA ILE A 52 -4.27 13.17 -1.91
C ILE A 52 -4.09 14.68 -2.00
N ASP A 53 -4.19 15.22 -3.21
CA ASP A 53 -4.18 16.66 -3.43
C ASP A 53 -5.46 17.30 -2.89
N TRP A 54 -5.44 17.69 -1.62
CA TRP A 54 -6.53 18.37 -0.93
C TRP A 54 -6.84 19.76 -1.51
N SER A 55 -6.01 20.29 -2.42
CA SER A 55 -6.24 21.61 -3.02
C SER A 55 -7.49 21.65 -3.91
N HIS A 56 -8.05 20.50 -4.27
CA HIS A 56 -9.31 20.35 -5.01
C HIS A 56 -10.50 19.92 -4.12
N SER A 57 -10.33 19.76 -2.80
CA SER A 57 -11.35 19.19 -1.91
C SER A 57 -12.36 20.18 -1.32
N VAL A 58 -12.27 21.47 -1.68
CA VAL A 58 -13.30 22.48 -1.35
C VAL A 58 -13.85 23.06 -2.65
N TYR A 59 -14.84 22.37 -3.23
CA TYR A 59 -15.92 23.09 -3.89
C TYR A 59 -16.87 23.53 -2.78
N GLU A 60 -16.75 24.79 -2.35
CA GLU A 60 -17.79 25.44 -1.56
C GLU A 60 -19.07 25.45 -2.41
N GLU A 61 -20.04 24.61 -2.05
CA GLU A 61 -21.43 24.79 -2.45
C GLU A 61 -21.89 26.15 -1.91
N ASN A 62 -21.76 27.19 -2.73
CA ASN A 62 -22.48 28.44 -2.54
C ASN A 62 -23.92 28.18 -2.94
N GLU A 63 -24.78 27.86 -1.96
CA GLU A 63 -26.24 27.97 -2.07
C GLU A 63 -26.72 29.24 -1.38
#